data_AF-A0A821VXL4-F1
#
_entry.id   AF-A0A821VXL4-F1
#
_cell.length_a   1.000
_cell.length_b   1.000
_cell.length_c   1.000
_cell.angle_alpha   90.00
_cell.angle_beta   90.00
_cell.angle_gamma   90.00
#
_symmetry.space_group_name_H-M   'P 1'
#
loop_
_entity.id
_entity.type
_entity.pdbx_description
1 polymer ?
#
loop_
_entity_poly.entity_id
_entity_poly.type
_entity_poly.pdbx_seq_one_letter_code
_entity_poly.pdbx_strand_id
1 'polypeptide(L)'
;MAFSSDQLKILRSLAAQGREDITIQDALTAYIIVTFNKHVFVSDKEYIRRTNTLINYRGISDKLAPDGQVDNSIMFMLSDDFANPLSLSNVAKTIRASVEKARNEDFLTRWLVTVDLLMRKIHKDGQAWNFASYANEVWTNSNLKYDWASKVDF
;
A
#
# COMPACT_ATOMS: atom_id res chain seq x y z
N MET A 1 -12.77 12.32 8.63
CA MET A 1 -12.64 13.05 7.35
C MET A 1 -13.32 12.20 6.28
N ALA A 2 -14.23 12.78 5.49
CA ALA A 2 -14.91 12.09 4.40
C ALA A 2 -14.64 12.85 3.09
N PHE A 3 -14.44 12.12 1.99
CA PHE A 3 -14.21 12.69 0.66
C PHE A 3 -15.38 12.34 -0.25
N SER A 4 -15.92 13.32 -0.96
CA SER A 4 -16.89 13.08 -2.02
C SER A 4 -16.21 12.49 -3.26
N SER A 5 -16.99 11.83 -4.12
CA SER A 5 -16.50 11.30 -5.39
C SER A 5 -15.81 12.36 -6.26
N ASP A 6 -16.34 13.59 -6.28
CA ASP A 6 -15.76 14.68 -7.07
C ASP A 6 -14.45 15.19 -6.47
N GLN A 7 -14.36 15.28 -5.15
CA GLN A 7 -13.10 15.59 -4.46
C GLN A 7 -12.02 14.54 -4.79
N LEU A 8 -12.38 13.26 -4.81
CA LEU A 8 -11.46 12.18 -5.16
C LEU A 8 -11.00 12.23 -6.62
N LYS A 9 -11.90 12.58 -7.56
CA LYS A 9 -11.55 12.77 -8.98
C LYS A 9 -10.59 13.94 -9.18
N ILE A 10 -10.87 15.08 -8.54
CA ILE A 10 -9.99 16.26 -8.58
C ILE A 10 -8.63 15.89 -8.00
N LEU A 11 -8.61 15.23 -6.84
CA LEU A 11 -7.37 14.83 -6.19
C LEU A 11 -6.53 13.88 -7.06
N ARG A 12 -7.16 12.88 -7.69
CA ARG A 12 -6.49 12.00 -8.65
C ARG A 12 -5.87 12.79 -9.78
N SER A 13 -6.61 13.73 -10.38
CA SER A 13 -6.11 14.56 -11.48
C SER A 13 -4.86 15.35 -11.09
N LEU A 14 -4.87 15.98 -9.91
CA LEU A 14 -3.73 16.73 -9.37
C LEU A 14 -2.50 15.84 -9.12
N ALA A 15 -2.70 14.65 -8.56
CA ALA A 15 -1.62 13.71 -8.29
C ALA A 15 -1.05 13.09 -9.58
N ALA A 16 -1.92 12.79 -10.55
CA ALA A 16 -1.58 12.13 -11.81
C ALA A 16 -0.69 12.98 -12.71
N GLN A 17 -0.95 14.29 -12.80
CA GLN A 17 -0.30 15.18 -13.77
C GLN A 17 -0.32 14.60 -15.20
N GLY A 18 -1.48 14.07 -15.62
CA GLY A 18 -1.68 13.46 -16.93
C GLY A 18 -1.38 11.95 -17.02
N ARG A 19 -0.91 11.30 -15.95
CA ARG A 19 -0.74 9.84 -15.91
C ARG A 19 -2.07 9.10 -15.64
N GLU A 20 -2.44 8.17 -16.50
CA GLU A 20 -3.68 7.42 -16.36
C GLU A 20 -3.59 6.29 -15.32
N ASP A 21 -2.39 5.75 -15.09
CA ASP A 21 -2.13 4.63 -14.20
C ASP A 21 -2.25 4.97 -12.71
N ILE A 22 -2.19 6.26 -12.36
CA ILE A 22 -2.44 6.73 -10.98
C ILE A 22 -3.92 6.54 -10.63
N THR A 23 -4.18 5.80 -9.55
CA THR A 23 -5.55 5.56 -9.07
C THR A 23 -5.95 6.56 -7.98
N ILE A 24 -7.26 6.57 -7.68
CA ILE A 24 -7.80 7.33 -6.55
C ILE A 24 -7.14 6.90 -5.23
N GLN A 25 -6.83 5.61 -5.06
CA GLN A 25 -6.18 5.13 -3.85
C GLN A 25 -4.78 5.71 -3.69
N ASP A 26 -3.95 5.70 -4.75
CA ASP A 26 -2.59 6.27 -4.66
C ASP A 26 -2.66 7.76 -4.34
N ALA A 27 -3.57 8.48 -5.01
CA ALA A 27 -3.72 9.91 -4.83
C ALA A 27 -4.21 10.27 -3.42
N LEU A 28 -5.17 9.52 -2.87
CA LEU A 28 -5.68 9.71 -1.52
C LEU A 28 -4.61 9.40 -0.47
N THR A 29 -3.91 8.28 -0.61
CA THR A 29 -2.78 7.95 0.28
C THR A 29 -1.69 9.02 0.23
N ALA A 30 -1.33 9.49 -0.98
CA ALA A 30 -0.35 10.55 -1.14
C ALA A 30 -0.81 11.88 -0.52
N TYR A 31 -2.09 12.23 -0.65
CA TYR A 31 -2.65 13.42 -0.01
C TYR A 31 -2.54 13.37 1.50
N ILE A 32 -2.87 12.23 2.10
CA ILE A 32 -2.74 12.01 3.54
C ILE A 32 -1.28 12.22 3.96
N ILE A 33 -0.34 11.52 3.33
CA ILE A 33 1.10 11.64 3.60
C ILE A 33 1.59 13.09 3.51
N VAL A 34 1.28 13.78 2.42
CA VAL A 34 1.70 15.18 2.21
C VAL A 34 1.08 16.10 3.25
N THR A 35 -0.18 15.87 3.63
CA THR A 35 -0.86 16.66 4.68
C THR A 35 -0.16 16.47 6.03
N PHE A 36 0.16 15.22 6.41
CA PHE A 36 0.91 14.93 7.63
C PHE A 36 2.29 15.58 7.61
N ASN A 37 3.04 15.43 6.51
CA ASN A 37 4.37 16.03 6.38
C ASN A 37 4.33 17.58 6.43
N LYS A 38 3.27 18.22 5.93
CA LYS A 38 3.13 19.68 5.94
C LYS A 38 2.66 20.26 7.26
N HIS A 39 1.85 19.52 8.02
CA HIS A 39 1.11 20.09 9.14
C HIS A 39 1.38 19.44 10.49
N VAL A 40 1.93 18.22 10.51
CA VAL A 40 2.16 17.46 11.76
C VAL A 40 3.67 17.34 12.03
N PHE A 41 4.44 16.91 11.04
CA PHE A 41 5.89 16.64 11.19
C PHE A 41 6.76 17.84 10.82
N VAL A 42 6.38 19.03 11.29
CA VAL A 42 6.98 20.33 10.88
C VAL A 42 8.44 20.50 11.34
N SER A 43 8.98 19.64 12.21
CA SER A 43 10.41 19.64 12.54
C SER A 43 11.20 18.82 11.50
N ASP A 44 12.29 19.40 10.97
CA ASP A 44 13.03 19.00 9.75
C ASP A 44 13.63 17.56 9.71
N LYS A 45 13.24 16.62 10.57
CA LYS A 45 13.82 15.27 10.67
C LYS A 45 12.83 14.10 10.67
N GLU A 46 11.52 14.33 10.61
CA GLU A 46 10.51 13.26 10.81
C GLU A 46 9.49 13.14 9.67
N TYR A 47 9.82 13.55 8.44
CA TYR A 47 8.91 13.32 7.33
C TYR A 47 8.65 11.83 7.14
N ILE A 48 7.40 11.48 6.86
CA ILE A 48 7.05 10.19 6.26
C ILE A 48 7.73 10.15 4.89
N ARG A 49 8.67 9.20 4.72
CA ARG A 49 9.46 9.02 3.49
C ARG A 49 9.07 7.80 2.71
N ARG A 50 8.35 6.86 3.32
CA ARG A 50 7.92 5.61 2.68
C ARG A 50 6.52 5.25 3.14
N THR A 51 5.86 4.42 2.35
CA THR A 51 4.65 3.74 2.79
C THR A 51 4.83 2.24 2.70
N ASN A 52 4.22 1.54 3.63
CA ASN A 52 4.05 0.11 3.57
C ASN A 52 2.58 -0.19 3.30
N THR A 53 2.33 -0.61 2.07
CA THR A 53 0.98 -0.79 1.56
C THR A 53 0.58 -2.26 1.65
N LEU A 54 -0.58 -2.51 2.26
CA LEU A 54 -1.21 -3.82 2.22
C LEU A 54 -1.88 -4.01 0.85
N ILE A 55 -1.43 -5.04 0.12
CA ILE A 55 -1.88 -5.33 -1.24
C ILE A 55 -2.54 -6.70 -1.26
N ASN A 56 -3.77 -6.74 -1.76
CA ASN A 56 -4.44 -7.99 -2.10
C ASN A 56 -3.92 -8.50 -3.45
N TYR A 57 -3.39 -9.73 -3.46
CA TYR A 57 -2.82 -10.35 -4.66
C TYR A 57 -3.72 -11.40 -5.33
N ARG A 58 -4.99 -11.52 -4.90
CA ARG A 58 -5.98 -12.32 -5.65
C ARG A 58 -6.13 -11.80 -7.08
N GLY A 59 -6.31 -12.73 -8.02
CA GLY A 59 -6.43 -12.43 -9.46
C GLY A 59 -5.11 -12.01 -10.14
N ILE A 60 -3.97 -12.16 -9.45
CA ILE A 60 -2.63 -11.98 -10.05
C ILE A 60 -2.09 -13.32 -10.53
N SER A 61 -2.26 -14.36 -9.72
CA SER A 61 -1.89 -15.73 -10.07
C SER A 61 -2.82 -16.72 -9.37
N ASP A 62 -3.58 -17.48 -10.16
CA ASP A 62 -4.49 -18.52 -9.65
C ASP A 62 -3.73 -19.66 -8.97
N LYS A 63 -2.42 -19.81 -9.27
CA LYS A 63 -1.55 -20.78 -8.59
C LYS A 63 -1.24 -20.37 -7.16
N LEU A 64 -1.13 -19.07 -6.91
CA LEU A 64 -0.79 -18.51 -5.60
C LEU A 64 -2.03 -18.19 -4.77
N ALA A 65 -3.08 -17.71 -5.42
CA ALA A 65 -4.35 -17.42 -4.79
C ALA A 65 -5.53 -17.89 -5.65
N PRO A 66 -5.90 -19.19 -5.59
CA PRO A 66 -7.03 -19.73 -6.33
C PRO A 66 -8.34 -19.01 -6.00
N ASP A 67 -9.24 -18.96 -6.99
CA ASP A 67 -10.60 -18.48 -6.79
C ASP A 67 -11.31 -19.25 -5.67
N GLY A 68 -11.98 -18.51 -4.78
CA GLY A 68 -12.69 -19.08 -3.63
C GLY A 68 -11.83 -19.33 -2.39
N GLN A 69 -10.51 -19.10 -2.42
CA GLN A 69 -9.66 -19.20 -1.24
C GLN A 69 -10.05 -18.14 -0.18
N VAL A 70 -10.33 -18.62 1.04
CA VAL A 70 -10.87 -17.82 2.16
C VAL A 70 -9.81 -17.29 3.14
N ASP A 71 -8.53 -17.56 2.91
CA ASP A 71 -7.44 -17.14 3.80
C ASP A 71 -6.85 -15.77 3.41
N ASN A 72 -5.73 -15.41 4.04
CA ASN A 72 -5.05 -14.14 3.80
C ASN A 72 -4.21 -14.16 2.52
N SER A 73 -4.79 -13.74 1.40
CA SER A 73 -4.05 -13.48 0.15
C SER A 73 -3.59 -12.01 0.06
N ILE A 74 -2.81 -11.58 1.05
CA ILE A 74 -2.31 -10.20 1.19
C ILE A 74 -0.79 -10.17 1.36
N MET A 75 -0.17 -9.10 0.88
CA MET A 75 1.26 -8.83 1.07
C MET A 75 1.50 -7.39 1.53
N PHE A 76 2.58 -7.20 2.27
CA PHE A 76 3.07 -5.88 2.67
C PHE A 76 4.16 -5.43 1.71
N MET A 77 3.93 -4.32 1.02
CA MET A 77 4.89 -3.77 0.07
C MET A 77 5.37 -2.40 0.55
N LEU A 78 6.63 -2.36 0.98
CA LEU A 78 7.32 -1.11 1.28
C LEU A 78 7.67 -0.40 -0.04
N SER A 79 7.33 0.88 -0.13
CA SER A 79 7.74 1.73 -1.24
C SER A 79 9.21 2.12 -1.15
N ASP A 80 9.77 2.56 -2.27
CA ASP A 80 11.02 3.32 -2.25
C ASP A 80 10.82 4.65 -1.48
N ASP A 81 11.93 5.31 -1.15
CA ASP A 81 11.90 6.64 -0.55
C ASP A 81 11.25 7.66 -1.50
N PHE A 82 10.32 8.45 -0.99
CA PHE A 82 9.76 9.60 -1.69
C PHE A 82 10.88 10.61 -1.96
N ALA A 83 11.23 10.81 -3.23
CA ALA A 83 12.25 11.79 -3.62
C ALA A 83 11.85 13.23 -3.21
N ASN A 84 10.55 13.51 -3.15
CA ASN A 84 10.00 14.73 -2.58
C ASN A 84 8.76 14.41 -1.72
N PRO A 85 8.92 14.22 -0.39
CA PRO A 85 7.83 13.86 0.53
C PRO A 85 6.72 14.90 0.67
N LEU A 86 6.90 16.12 0.14
CA LEU A 86 5.93 17.21 0.15
C LEU A 86 5.19 17.38 -1.18
N SER A 87 5.59 16.62 -2.21
CA SER A 87 4.98 16.64 -3.54
C SER A 87 3.95 15.53 -3.69
N LEU A 88 2.70 15.92 -3.90
CA LEU A 88 1.58 15.00 -4.10
C LEU A 88 1.84 13.99 -5.23
N SER A 89 2.34 14.48 -6.37
CA SER A 89 2.59 13.62 -7.53
C SER A 89 3.78 12.70 -7.34
N ASN A 90 4.83 13.14 -6.64
CA ASN A 90 5.99 12.29 -6.36
C ASN A 90 5.61 11.13 -5.43
N VAL A 91 4.91 11.42 -4.34
CA VAL A 91 4.44 10.41 -3.40
C VAL A 91 3.51 9.42 -4.12
N ALA A 92 2.50 9.91 -4.85
CA ALA A 92 1.55 9.04 -5.57
C ALA A 92 2.25 8.12 -6.60
N LYS A 93 3.21 8.65 -7.38
CA LYS A 93 3.98 7.86 -8.36
C LYS A 93 4.84 6.78 -7.69
N THR A 94 5.44 7.09 -6.55
CA THR A 94 6.28 6.14 -5.80
C THR A 94 5.43 5.00 -5.23
N ILE A 95 4.23 5.32 -4.72
CA ILE A 95 3.25 4.32 -4.28
C ILE A 95 2.79 3.45 -5.45
N ARG A 96 2.43 4.07 -6.59
CA ARG A 96 2.02 3.33 -7.80
C ARG A 96 3.08 2.34 -8.25
N ALA A 97 4.34 2.75 -8.29
CA ALA A 97 5.44 1.88 -8.68
C ALA A 97 5.61 0.68 -7.74
N SER A 98 5.44 0.87 -6.42
CA SER A 98 5.51 -0.26 -5.47
C SER A 98 4.33 -1.23 -5.66
N VAL A 99 3.12 -0.71 -5.90
CA VAL A 99 1.93 -1.51 -6.18
C VAL A 99 2.06 -2.28 -7.50
N GLU A 100 2.58 -1.67 -8.56
CA GLU A 100 2.83 -2.33 -9.85
C GLU A 100 3.87 -3.44 -9.73
N LYS A 101 4.94 -3.21 -8.98
CA LYS A 101 5.96 -4.22 -8.68
C LYS A 101 5.38 -5.41 -7.92
N ALA A 102 4.54 -5.15 -6.91
CA ALA A 102 3.81 -6.20 -6.19
C ALA A 102 2.82 -6.96 -7.08
N ARG A 103 2.38 -6.36 -8.20
CA ARG A 103 1.51 -7.00 -9.20
C ARG A 103 2.22 -7.85 -10.24
N ASN A 104 3.54 -7.89 -10.23
CA ASN A 104 4.30 -8.79 -11.08
C ASN A 104 4.35 -10.20 -10.45
N GLU A 105 3.84 -11.21 -11.16
CA GLU A 105 3.73 -12.59 -10.66
C GLU A 105 5.08 -13.20 -10.24
N ASP A 106 6.14 -12.96 -11.00
CA ASP A 106 7.48 -13.46 -10.67
C ASP A 106 8.02 -12.81 -9.38
N PHE A 107 7.82 -11.50 -9.21
CA PHE A 107 8.18 -10.80 -7.99
C PHE A 107 7.38 -11.31 -6.79
N LEU A 108 6.07 -11.44 -6.94
CA LEU A 108 5.17 -11.95 -5.90
C LEU A 108 5.57 -13.36 -5.46
N THR A 109 5.82 -14.26 -6.41
CA THR A 109 6.27 -15.64 -6.13
C THR A 109 7.55 -15.64 -5.31
N ARG A 110 8.57 -14.90 -5.74
CA ARG A 110 9.85 -14.80 -5.00
C ARG A 110 9.66 -14.21 -3.61
N TRP A 111 8.81 -13.19 -3.48
CA TRP A 111 8.51 -12.56 -2.19
C TRP A 111 7.84 -13.55 -1.24
N LEU A 112 6.81 -14.27 -1.69
CA LEU A 112 6.09 -15.26 -0.88
C LEU A 112 7.00 -16.40 -0.42
N VAL A 113 7.85 -16.94 -1.31
CA VAL A 113 8.83 -17.96 -0.94
C VAL A 113 9.80 -17.44 0.12
N THR A 114 10.26 -16.19 -0.03
CA THR A 114 11.17 -15.58 0.95
C THR A 114 10.51 -15.42 2.31
N VAL A 115 9.24 -14.96 2.34
CA VAL A 115 8.48 -14.79 3.58
C VAL A 115 8.18 -16.14 4.23
N ASP A 116 7.78 -17.16 3.48
CA ASP A 116 7.56 -18.52 4.01
C ASP A 116 8.84 -19.07 4.67
N LEU A 117 9.98 -18.96 4.00
CA LEU A 117 11.28 -19.38 4.55
C LEU A 117 11.64 -18.62 5.84
N LEU A 118 11.41 -17.30 5.85
CA LEU A 118 11.69 -16.45 7.02
C LEU A 118 10.76 -16.80 8.20
N MET A 119 9.46 -16.99 7.93
CA MET A 119 8.46 -17.36 8.94
C MET A 119 8.78 -18.73 9.55
N ARG A 120 9.15 -19.73 8.73
CA ARG A 120 9.57 -21.05 9.21
C ARG A 120 10.81 -20.96 10.09
N LYS A 121 11.77 -20.12 9.73
CA LYS A 121 12.97 -19.89 10.53
C LYS A 121 12.63 -19.26 11.88
N ILE A 122 11.87 -18.16 11.89
CA ILE A 122 11.45 -17.46 13.12
C ILE A 122 10.69 -18.41 14.05
N HIS A 123 9.78 -19.22 13.50
CA HIS A 123 9.06 -20.23 14.26
C HIS A 123 10.00 -21.28 14.87
N LYS A 124 10.93 -21.84 14.06
CA LYS A 124 11.92 -22.82 14.52
C LYS A 124 12.82 -22.26 15.63
N ASP A 125 13.20 -20.99 15.52
CA ASP A 125 14.08 -20.31 16.46
C ASP A 125 13.34 -19.83 17.73
N GLY A 126 12.03 -20.11 17.84
CA GLY A 126 11.20 -19.69 18.98
C GLY A 126 11.05 -18.17 19.12
N GLN A 127 11.30 -17.44 18.04
CA GLN A 127 11.26 -15.98 18.02
C GLN A 127 9.84 -15.49 17.77
N ALA A 128 9.46 -14.41 18.45
CA ALA A 128 8.26 -13.68 18.09
C ALA A 128 8.51 -12.90 16.79
N TRP A 129 7.52 -12.88 15.90
CA TRP A 129 7.60 -12.04 14.72
C TRP A 129 7.61 -10.56 15.12
N ASN A 130 8.62 -9.82 14.66
CA ASN A 130 8.74 -8.40 14.93
C ASN A 130 8.39 -7.59 13.68
N PHE A 131 7.21 -6.97 13.68
CA PHE A 131 6.86 -5.91 12.74
C PHE A 131 7.57 -4.62 13.16
N ALA A 132 8.89 -4.56 12.99
CA ALA A 132 9.61 -3.33 13.25
C ALA A 132 9.10 -2.24 12.29
N SER A 133 8.52 -1.17 12.83
CA SER A 133 8.19 0.02 12.05
C SER A 133 9.45 0.87 11.87
N TYR A 134 9.65 1.40 10.67
CA TYR A 134 10.66 2.43 10.47
C TYR A 134 10.12 3.79 10.94
N ALA A 135 10.97 4.63 11.54
CA ALA A 135 10.56 5.91 12.12
C ALA A 135 9.87 6.88 11.13
N ASN A 136 10.07 6.69 9.82
CA ASN A 136 9.59 7.55 8.75
C ASN A 136 8.65 6.81 7.77
N GLU A 137 7.91 5.82 8.27
CA GLU A 137 7.02 4.96 7.51
C GLU A 137 5.56 5.16 7.93
N VAL A 138 4.65 5.07 6.96
CA VAL A 138 3.21 4.95 7.24
C VAL A 138 2.65 3.65 6.66
N TRP A 139 1.78 3.01 7.43
CA TRP A 139 1.07 1.81 7.02
C TRP A 139 -0.26 2.16 6.39
N THR A 140 -0.56 1.57 5.24
CA THR A 140 -1.80 1.86 4.52
C THR A 140 -2.54 0.57 4.20
N ASN A 141 -3.79 0.48 4.66
CA ASN A 141 -4.70 -0.63 4.39
C ASN A 141 -6.02 -0.06 3.84
N SER A 142 -6.38 -0.44 2.61
CA SER A 142 -7.60 0.03 1.96
C SER A 142 -8.64 -1.07 1.88
N ASN A 143 -9.80 -0.80 2.49
CA ASN A 143 -10.98 -1.65 2.41
C ASN A 143 -12.01 -1.16 1.38
N LEU A 144 -11.62 -0.27 0.45
CA LEU A 144 -12.55 0.37 -0.49
C LEU A 144 -13.29 -0.65 -1.37
N LYS A 145 -12.64 -1.75 -1.75
CA LYS A 145 -13.26 -2.82 -2.56
C LYS A 145 -14.04 -3.86 -1.75
N TYR A 146 -14.08 -3.70 -0.43
CA TYR A 146 -14.86 -4.55 0.47
C TYR A 146 -16.33 -4.07 0.48
N ASP A 147 -17.05 -4.34 -0.61
CA ASP A 147 -18.50 -4.12 -0.64
C ASP A 147 -19.20 -5.36 -0.08
N TRP A 148 -19.21 -5.43 1.26
CA TRP A 148 -19.98 -6.44 2.00
C TRP A 148 -21.43 -6.00 2.19
N ALA A 149 -21.69 -4.69 2.18
CA ALA A 149 -23.01 -4.12 2.45
C ALA A 149 -24.05 -4.51 1.38
N SER A 150 -23.64 -4.67 0.12
CA SER A 150 -24.53 -5.19 -0.93
C SER A 150 -24.70 -6.72 -0.92
N LYS A 151 -23.94 -7.45 -0.08
CA LYS A 151 -23.84 -8.92 -0.09
C LYS A 151 -24.48 -9.61 1.10
N VAL A 152 -24.99 -8.86 2.08
CA VAL A 152 -25.68 -9.41 3.24
C VAL A 152 -27.04 -8.72 3.39
N ASP A 153 -28.10 -9.53 3.45
CA ASP A 153 -29.44 -9.13 3.88
C ASP A 153 -29.71 -9.94 5.16
N PHE A 154 -29.91 -9.25 6.29
CA PHE A 154 -30.01 -9.84 7.62
C PHE A 154 -31.46 -10.07 8.04
#